data_AF-A0A2V8R2S6-F1
#
_entry.id   AF-A0A2V8R2S6-F1
#
_cell.length_a   1.000
_cell.length_b   1.000
_cell.length_c   1.000
_cell.angle_alpha   90.00
_cell.angle_beta   90.00
_cell.angle_gamma   90.00
#
_symmetry.space_group_name_H-M   'P 1'
#
loop_
_entity.id
_entity.type
_entity.pdbx_description
1 polymer ?
#
loop_
_entity_poly.entity_id
_entity_poly.type
_entity_poly.pdbx_seq_one_letter_code
_entity_poly.pdbx_strand_id
1 'polypeptide(L)'
;MKLLNYSVFFAGRRGFRAGVLLFAIWLAASSVSAAPCSQTNPQRDAWVTQRVDVLIRAARASYENDKAQKAYERVVDDLSATMKRCRMTEDSAFVARYPEFVEYMKALAISQLDDHELGFIVPDKVYFAETRTYTAIPEFLLTPQFLRAVSRFETLPQAKALLREINAGRSAGEQLLFFSYESRHLGTPDKPDSFRRLLIVVPGNAARLLPEKWVQFGVPEPRARAGTVRNVSVVAAVPGPDQITNVYFKDYYRTYRRDGSITINGRWELGEGDDNCAQCHKSGILPIFPVDGSVSRDEKLMVGVVNERFLQYVPARFDKYLDTTKFGPGLGSPIRDDLQSPVGAGKTMAGNGTACAACHQPDRLGALNWPMDKTLISSFVRGGQMPLGAKLQNLERAQLYRKLVQEYFSTDDANPGVLKSWLLGKRR
;
A
#
# COMPACT_ATOMS: atom_id res chain seq x y z
N MET A 1 -0.14 -42.74 66.22
CA MET A 1 -1.35 -41.87 66.25
C MET A 1 -1.44 -41.14 64.91
N LYS A 2 -2.62 -41.17 64.29
CA LYS A 2 -3.03 -40.72 62.94
C LYS A 2 -3.03 -41.78 61.84
N LEU A 3 -4.23 -41.89 61.28
CA LEU A 3 -4.83 -42.95 60.48
C LEU A 3 -4.63 -42.73 58.98
N LEU A 4 -4.55 -43.85 58.25
CA LEU A 4 -4.79 -43.93 56.81
C LEU A 4 -6.28 -43.71 56.53
N ASN A 5 -6.60 -42.87 55.53
CA ASN A 5 -7.92 -42.80 54.92
C ASN A 5 -7.82 -43.26 53.46
N TYR A 6 -8.54 -44.35 53.18
CA TYR A 6 -8.97 -44.77 51.85
C TYR A 6 -10.15 -43.89 51.41
N SER A 7 -10.15 -43.49 50.13
CA SER A 7 -11.37 -43.04 49.45
C SER A 7 -11.49 -43.70 48.09
N VAL A 8 -12.66 -44.29 47.90
CA VAL A 8 -13.12 -45.15 46.80
C VAL A 8 -13.48 -44.32 45.56
N PHE A 9 -13.08 -44.80 44.38
CA PHE A 9 -13.50 -44.26 43.08
C PHE A 9 -14.95 -44.67 42.76
N PHE A 10 -15.83 -43.68 42.60
CA PHE A 10 -17.12 -43.86 41.93
C PHE A 10 -16.99 -43.52 40.44
N ALA A 11 -17.08 -44.54 39.59
CA ALA A 11 -17.17 -44.38 38.14
C ALA A 11 -18.60 -43.96 37.75
N GLY A 12 -18.79 -42.67 37.46
CA GLY A 12 -20.05 -42.10 36.99
C GLY A 12 -20.10 -41.93 35.47
N ARG A 13 -21.14 -42.47 34.86
CA ARG A 13 -21.56 -42.41 33.43
C ARG A 13 -21.49 -41.00 32.79
N ARG A 14 -20.31 -40.52 32.42
CA ARG A 14 -20.11 -39.31 31.57
C ARG A 14 -19.25 -39.57 30.32
N GLY A 15 -19.07 -40.82 29.92
CA GLY A 15 -18.18 -41.21 28.81
C GLY A 15 -18.77 -41.19 27.40
N PHE A 16 -20.10 -41.09 27.23
CA PHE A 16 -20.72 -41.38 25.92
C PHE A 16 -21.28 -40.18 25.15
N ARG A 17 -21.21 -38.96 25.70
CA ARG A 17 -21.67 -37.73 25.00
C ARG A 17 -20.55 -36.83 24.47
N ALA A 18 -19.29 -37.09 24.83
CA ALA A 18 -18.14 -36.33 24.32
C ALA A 18 -17.62 -36.84 22.96
N GLY A 19 -17.85 -38.11 22.61
CA GLY A 19 -17.38 -38.68 21.35
C GLY A 19 -18.16 -38.23 20.10
N VAL A 20 -19.47 -37.99 20.24
CA VAL A 20 -20.33 -37.62 19.10
C VAL A 20 -20.17 -36.15 18.70
N LEU A 21 -19.87 -35.26 19.65
CA LEU A 21 -19.59 -33.84 19.37
C LEU A 21 -18.23 -33.62 18.70
N LEU A 22 -17.22 -34.43 19.01
CA LEU A 22 -15.92 -34.37 18.34
C LEU A 22 -15.95 -34.97 16.91
N PHE A 23 -16.78 -35.97 16.66
CA PHE A 23 -16.93 -36.56 15.31
C PHE A 23 -17.78 -35.68 14.36
N ALA A 24 -18.80 -34.98 14.89
CA ALA A 24 -19.60 -34.03 14.10
C ALA A 24 -18.82 -32.76 13.72
N ILE A 25 -17.90 -32.31 14.56
CA ILE A 25 -17.00 -31.17 14.25
C ILE A 25 -15.97 -31.55 13.18
N TRP A 26 -15.56 -32.83 13.10
CA TRP A 26 -14.68 -33.31 12.03
C TRP A 26 -15.40 -33.56 10.70
N LEU A 27 -16.67 -33.99 10.72
CA LEU A 27 -17.47 -34.15 9.48
C LEU A 27 -17.94 -32.83 8.88
N ALA A 28 -18.09 -31.76 9.67
CA ALA A 28 -18.37 -30.41 9.15
C ALA A 28 -17.10 -29.66 8.67
N ALA A 29 -15.90 -30.08 9.09
CA ALA A 29 -14.62 -29.52 8.63
C ALA A 29 -14.04 -30.26 7.40
N SER A 30 -14.67 -31.35 6.96
CA SER A 30 -14.23 -32.18 5.83
C SER A 30 -15.04 -31.96 4.55
N SER A 31 -15.79 -30.87 4.44
CA SER A 31 -16.12 -30.29 3.13
C SER A 31 -14.87 -29.62 2.58
N VAL A 32 -13.86 -30.44 2.31
CA VAL A 32 -12.87 -30.20 1.25
C VAL A 32 -13.72 -29.97 0.01
N SER A 33 -14.03 -28.69 -0.24
CA SER A 33 -14.78 -28.23 -1.40
C SER A 33 -14.01 -28.76 -2.60
N ALA A 34 -14.50 -29.86 -3.18
CA ALA A 34 -13.80 -30.61 -4.21
C ALA A 34 -13.39 -29.63 -5.30
N ALA A 35 -12.12 -29.66 -5.68
CA ALA A 35 -11.55 -28.69 -6.61
C ALA A 35 -12.45 -28.55 -7.86
N PRO A 36 -12.69 -27.32 -8.35
CA PRO A 36 -13.75 -27.03 -9.32
C PRO A 36 -13.55 -27.60 -10.73
N CYS A 37 -12.53 -28.44 -10.92
CA CYS A 37 -12.03 -28.89 -12.21
C CYS A 37 -13.10 -29.56 -13.10
N SER A 38 -14.18 -30.09 -12.52
CA SER A 38 -15.30 -30.72 -13.25
C SER A 38 -16.69 -30.28 -12.75
N GLN A 39 -16.79 -29.05 -12.20
CA GLN A 39 -18.04 -28.54 -11.65
C GLN A 39 -18.99 -27.99 -12.72
N THR A 40 -20.30 -28.15 -12.49
CA THR A 40 -21.36 -27.47 -13.25
C THR A 40 -21.37 -25.97 -12.97
N ASN A 41 -22.02 -25.18 -13.83
CA ASN A 41 -22.11 -23.72 -13.65
C ASN A 41 -22.61 -23.28 -12.25
N PRO A 42 -23.71 -23.83 -11.69
CA PRO A 42 -24.16 -23.48 -10.34
C PRO A 42 -23.15 -23.83 -9.24
N GLN A 43 -22.41 -24.94 -9.40
CA GLN A 43 -21.36 -25.32 -8.45
C GLN A 43 -20.18 -24.34 -8.51
N ARG A 44 -19.82 -23.88 -9.72
CA ARG A 44 -18.79 -22.85 -9.91
C ARG A 44 -19.21 -21.52 -9.27
N ASP A 45 -20.48 -21.11 -9.41
CA ASP A 45 -21.00 -19.90 -8.76
C ASP A 45 -20.87 -19.97 -7.23
N ALA A 46 -21.29 -21.10 -6.65
CA ALA A 46 -21.20 -21.34 -5.22
C ALA A 46 -19.75 -21.33 -4.74
N TRP A 47 -18.84 -21.96 -5.51
CA TRP A 47 -17.42 -21.95 -5.21
C TRP A 47 -16.82 -20.54 -5.25
N VAL A 48 -17.06 -19.76 -6.32
CA VAL A 48 -16.54 -18.38 -6.43
C VAL A 48 -17.07 -17.53 -5.28
N THR A 49 -18.36 -17.61 -4.97
CA THR A 49 -18.97 -16.87 -3.85
C THR A 49 -18.29 -17.20 -2.52
N GLN A 50 -18.12 -18.50 -2.23
CA GLN A 50 -17.45 -18.95 -1.01
C GLN A 50 -15.98 -18.47 -0.96
N ARG A 51 -15.25 -18.53 -2.07
CA ARG A 51 -13.84 -18.14 -2.13
C ARG A 51 -13.64 -16.64 -2.01
N VAL A 52 -14.52 -15.84 -2.60
CA VAL A 52 -14.54 -14.39 -2.42
C VAL A 52 -14.74 -14.03 -0.94
N ASP A 53 -15.64 -14.70 -0.22
CA ASP A 53 -15.84 -14.44 1.21
C ASP A 53 -14.60 -14.78 2.05
N VAL A 54 -13.97 -15.92 1.76
CA VAL A 54 -12.72 -16.32 2.44
C VAL A 54 -11.62 -15.30 2.17
N LEU A 55 -11.44 -14.89 0.91
CA LEU A 55 -10.45 -13.90 0.51
C LEU A 55 -10.66 -12.56 1.21
N ILE A 56 -11.89 -12.05 1.24
CA ILE A 56 -12.22 -10.75 1.83
C ILE A 56 -12.03 -10.77 3.36
N ARG A 57 -12.42 -11.86 4.03
CA ARG A 57 -12.18 -12.00 5.48
C ARG A 57 -10.70 -12.05 5.79
N ALA A 58 -9.91 -12.76 4.99
CA ALA A 58 -8.45 -12.81 5.15
C ALA A 58 -7.79 -11.45 4.88
N ALA A 59 -8.22 -10.76 3.83
CA ALA A 59 -7.75 -9.40 3.50
C ALA A 59 -8.06 -8.41 4.62
N ARG A 60 -9.30 -8.43 5.15
CA ARG A 60 -9.69 -7.60 6.30
C ARG A 60 -8.86 -7.91 7.54
N ALA A 61 -8.65 -9.20 7.84
CA ALA A 61 -7.84 -9.60 8.98
C ALA A 61 -6.40 -9.11 8.85
N SER A 62 -5.81 -9.20 7.65
CA SER A 62 -4.49 -8.65 7.37
C SER A 62 -4.46 -7.13 7.51
N TYR A 63 -5.43 -6.42 6.91
CA TYR A 63 -5.56 -4.97 7.05
C TYR A 63 -5.69 -4.52 8.51
N GLU A 64 -6.40 -5.26 9.35
CA GLU A 64 -6.59 -4.90 10.75
C GLU A 64 -5.40 -5.29 11.64
N ASN A 65 -4.60 -6.30 11.24
CA ASN A 65 -3.53 -6.89 12.02
C ASN A 65 -2.44 -7.51 11.12
N ASP A 66 -1.25 -6.90 11.08
CA ASP A 66 -0.10 -7.34 10.28
C ASP A 66 0.30 -8.81 10.55
N LYS A 67 0.01 -9.35 11.74
CA LYS A 67 0.27 -10.77 12.06
C LYS A 67 -0.57 -11.75 11.22
N ALA A 68 -1.66 -11.29 10.62
CA ALA A 68 -2.53 -12.07 9.76
C ALA A 68 -2.08 -12.08 8.28
N GLN A 69 -1.04 -11.32 7.92
CA GLN A 69 -0.52 -11.24 6.55
C GLN A 69 -0.18 -12.63 5.98
N LYS A 70 0.54 -13.47 6.74
CA LYS A 70 0.86 -14.85 6.31
C LYS A 70 -0.36 -15.73 6.08
N ALA A 71 -1.46 -15.50 6.80
CA ALA A 71 -2.69 -16.25 6.61
C ALA A 71 -3.41 -15.79 5.33
N TYR A 72 -3.38 -14.50 5.04
CA TYR A 72 -3.89 -13.93 3.80
C TYR A 72 -3.10 -14.41 2.58
N GLU A 73 -1.76 -14.41 2.64
CA GLU A 73 -0.89 -14.91 1.56
C GLU A 73 -1.21 -16.37 1.20
N ARG A 74 -1.36 -17.25 2.20
CA ARG A 74 -1.78 -18.65 1.97
C ARG A 74 -3.13 -18.77 1.27
N VAL A 75 -4.09 -17.90 1.59
CA VAL A 75 -5.39 -17.89 0.90
C VAL A 75 -5.22 -17.51 -0.57
N VAL A 76 -4.38 -16.52 -0.86
CA VAL A 76 -4.06 -16.13 -2.24
C VAL A 76 -3.37 -17.27 -3.00
N ASP A 77 -2.38 -17.92 -2.39
CA ASP A 77 -1.64 -19.05 -2.96
C ASP A 77 -2.56 -20.25 -3.24
N ASP A 78 -3.36 -20.65 -2.26
CA ASP A 78 -4.28 -21.78 -2.39
C ASP A 78 -5.30 -21.55 -3.51
N LEU A 79 -5.83 -20.33 -3.63
CA LEU A 79 -6.76 -19.96 -4.68
C LEU A 79 -6.06 -19.94 -6.05
N SER A 80 -4.91 -19.29 -6.17
CA SER A 80 -4.13 -19.22 -7.40
C SER A 80 -3.73 -20.62 -7.89
N ALA A 81 -3.22 -21.46 -6.99
CA ALA A 81 -2.86 -22.85 -7.28
C ALA A 81 -4.07 -23.69 -7.70
N THR A 82 -5.24 -23.47 -7.09
CA THR A 82 -6.48 -24.15 -7.49
C THR A 82 -6.93 -23.72 -8.88
N MET A 83 -6.92 -22.41 -9.17
CA MET A 83 -7.30 -21.87 -10.48
C MET A 83 -6.38 -22.38 -11.58
N LYS A 84 -5.07 -22.46 -11.33
CA LYS A 84 -4.09 -23.03 -12.26
C LYS A 84 -4.30 -24.53 -12.47
N ARG A 85 -4.43 -25.31 -11.39
CA ARG A 85 -4.62 -26.78 -11.46
C ARG A 85 -5.89 -27.17 -12.21
N CYS A 86 -6.96 -26.40 -12.04
CA CYS A 86 -8.22 -26.62 -12.75
C CYS A 86 -8.31 -25.88 -14.09
N ARG A 87 -7.22 -25.25 -14.58
CA ARG A 87 -7.17 -24.50 -15.84
C ARG A 87 -8.28 -23.44 -15.96
N MET A 88 -8.71 -22.87 -14.85
CA MET A 88 -9.85 -21.92 -14.80
C MET A 88 -9.54 -20.60 -15.52
N THR A 89 -8.26 -20.21 -15.52
CA THR A 89 -7.79 -19.02 -16.24
C THR A 89 -7.70 -19.23 -17.75
N GLU A 90 -7.76 -20.48 -18.22
CA GLU A 90 -7.74 -20.86 -19.63
C GLU A 90 -9.15 -21.19 -20.17
N ASP A 91 -10.10 -21.48 -19.27
CA ASP A 91 -11.51 -21.65 -19.60
C ASP A 91 -12.16 -20.29 -19.91
N SER A 92 -12.33 -20.00 -21.20
CA SER A 92 -12.91 -18.73 -21.66
C SER A 92 -14.32 -18.47 -21.13
N ALA A 93 -15.13 -19.51 -20.90
CA ALA A 93 -16.46 -19.37 -20.33
C ALA A 93 -16.39 -18.98 -18.84
N PHE A 94 -15.43 -19.53 -18.09
CA PHE A 94 -15.19 -19.13 -16.71
C PHE A 94 -14.68 -17.68 -16.63
N VAL A 95 -13.69 -17.33 -17.46
CA VAL A 95 -13.11 -15.97 -17.50
C VAL A 95 -14.15 -14.93 -17.90
N ALA A 96 -15.00 -15.20 -18.89
CA ALA A 96 -16.07 -14.28 -19.30
C ALA A 96 -17.15 -14.09 -18.22
N ARG A 97 -17.33 -15.09 -17.35
CA ARG A 97 -18.31 -15.07 -16.26
C ARG A 97 -17.81 -14.33 -15.03
N TYR A 98 -16.52 -14.47 -14.67
CA TYR A 98 -15.93 -13.81 -13.49
C TYR A 98 -14.63 -13.04 -13.83
N PRO A 99 -14.68 -12.07 -14.76
CA PRO A 99 -13.47 -11.41 -15.23
C PRO A 99 -12.77 -10.64 -14.10
N GLU A 100 -13.52 -9.97 -13.22
CA GLU A 100 -12.97 -9.23 -12.09
C GLU A 100 -12.25 -10.15 -11.11
N PHE A 101 -12.88 -11.27 -10.72
CA PHE A 101 -12.27 -12.25 -9.83
C PHE A 101 -10.99 -12.85 -10.42
N VAL A 102 -11.00 -13.22 -11.71
CA VAL A 102 -9.83 -13.80 -12.37
C VAL A 102 -8.67 -12.83 -12.41
N GLU A 103 -8.92 -11.61 -12.86
CA GLU A 103 -7.88 -10.58 -13.01
C GLU A 103 -7.34 -10.11 -11.66
N TYR A 104 -8.21 -10.01 -10.64
CA TYR A 104 -7.81 -9.70 -9.28
C TYR A 104 -6.89 -10.78 -8.69
N MET A 105 -7.25 -12.05 -8.85
CA MET A 105 -6.43 -13.16 -8.35
C MET A 105 -5.07 -13.23 -9.05
N LYS A 106 -5.01 -12.95 -10.37
CA LYS A 106 -3.73 -12.83 -11.08
C LYS A 106 -2.89 -11.69 -10.50
N ALA A 107 -3.47 -10.51 -10.30
CA ALA A 107 -2.76 -9.36 -9.77
C ALA A 107 -2.22 -9.60 -8.34
N LEU A 108 -3.00 -10.24 -7.46
CA LEU A 108 -2.58 -10.58 -6.11
C LEU A 108 -1.49 -11.65 -6.06
N ALA A 109 -1.55 -12.63 -6.96
CA ALA A 109 -0.60 -13.74 -6.97
C ALA A 109 0.82 -13.32 -7.42
N ILE A 110 0.97 -12.19 -8.11
CA ILE A 110 2.27 -11.69 -8.58
C ILE A 110 3.24 -11.49 -7.42
N SER A 111 2.82 -10.85 -6.33
CA SER A 111 3.71 -10.56 -5.20
C SER A 111 4.09 -11.80 -4.38
N GLN A 112 3.61 -13.00 -4.77
CA GLN A 112 4.00 -14.29 -4.19
C GLN A 112 5.03 -15.02 -5.06
N LEU A 113 5.39 -14.48 -6.23
CA LEU A 113 6.43 -15.03 -7.08
C LEU A 113 7.81 -14.59 -6.58
N ASP A 114 8.82 -15.45 -6.79
CA ASP A 114 10.21 -15.11 -6.51
C ASP A 114 10.65 -13.91 -7.37
N ASP A 115 11.43 -12.99 -6.79
CA ASP A 115 11.92 -11.76 -7.45
C ASP A 115 10.77 -10.86 -7.95
N HIS A 116 9.64 -10.79 -7.23
CA HIS A 116 8.49 -9.91 -7.54
C HIS A 116 8.01 -9.16 -6.28
N GLU A 117 8.92 -8.80 -5.37
CA GLU A 117 8.59 -8.09 -4.14
C GLU A 117 7.90 -6.74 -4.40
N LEU A 118 8.15 -6.10 -5.54
CA LEU A 118 7.43 -4.88 -5.97
C LEU A 118 5.97 -5.12 -6.35
N GLY A 119 5.57 -6.37 -6.61
CA GLY A 119 4.23 -6.72 -7.11
C GLY A 119 3.99 -6.34 -8.57
N PHE A 120 5.05 -6.19 -9.36
CA PHE A 120 5.00 -5.86 -10.78
C PHE A 120 4.94 -7.10 -11.66
N ILE A 121 4.39 -7.01 -12.87
CA ILE A 121 4.23 -8.17 -13.77
C ILE A 121 5.56 -8.73 -14.31
N VAL A 122 6.68 -8.05 -14.03
CA VAL A 122 8.04 -8.47 -14.39
C VAL A 122 8.85 -8.64 -13.11
N PRO A 123 9.91 -9.46 -13.14
CA PRO A 123 10.79 -9.58 -11.98
C PRO A 123 11.46 -8.25 -11.61
N ASP A 124 11.70 -8.03 -10.31
CA ASP A 124 12.28 -6.83 -9.74
C ASP A 124 13.64 -6.52 -10.38
N LYS A 125 14.46 -7.55 -10.64
CA LYS A 125 15.71 -7.43 -11.40
C LYS A 125 15.51 -6.78 -12.77
N VAL A 126 14.47 -7.18 -13.50
CA VAL A 126 14.17 -6.67 -14.85
C VAL A 126 13.71 -5.22 -14.73
N TYR A 127 12.81 -4.93 -13.79
CA TYR A 127 12.36 -3.57 -13.52
C TYR A 127 13.52 -2.62 -13.22
N PHE A 128 14.42 -3.00 -12.32
CA PHE A 128 15.57 -2.16 -11.96
C PHE A 128 16.58 -1.99 -13.09
N ALA A 129 16.75 -2.99 -13.95
CA ALA A 129 17.59 -2.87 -15.13
C ALA A 129 16.99 -1.88 -16.15
N GLU A 130 15.69 -2.00 -16.43
CA GLU A 130 14.99 -1.15 -17.41
C GLU A 130 14.84 0.31 -16.93
N THR A 131 14.68 0.53 -15.62
CA THR A 131 14.40 1.86 -15.05
C THR A 131 15.62 2.58 -14.45
N ARG A 132 16.81 1.96 -14.51
CA ARG A 132 18.03 2.44 -13.84
C ARG A 132 18.35 3.91 -14.10
N THR A 133 18.20 4.38 -15.33
CA THR A 133 18.53 5.77 -15.71
C THR A 133 17.55 6.79 -15.11
N TYR A 134 16.28 6.39 -14.96
CA TYR A 134 15.23 7.21 -14.35
C TYR A 134 15.41 7.29 -12.84
N THR A 135 15.73 6.17 -12.19
CA THR A 135 15.75 6.07 -10.73
C THR A 135 17.14 6.25 -10.11
N ALA A 136 18.19 6.49 -10.91
CA ALA A 136 19.52 6.83 -10.41
C ALA A 136 19.54 8.14 -9.62
N ILE A 137 20.22 8.12 -8.46
CA ILE A 137 20.50 9.32 -7.66
C ILE A 137 21.44 10.24 -8.46
N PRO A 138 21.11 11.53 -8.62
CA PRO A 138 22.00 12.49 -9.27
C PRO A 138 23.39 12.58 -8.61
N GLU A 139 24.45 12.60 -9.41
CA GLU A 139 25.84 12.50 -8.95
C GLU A 139 26.23 13.58 -7.94
N PHE A 140 25.69 14.80 -8.07
CA PHE A 140 25.95 15.89 -7.13
C PHE A 140 25.42 15.61 -5.71
N LEU A 141 24.46 14.68 -5.56
CA LEU A 141 23.95 14.20 -4.27
C LEU A 141 24.75 12.99 -3.74
N LEU A 142 25.74 12.49 -4.49
CA LEU A 142 26.61 11.37 -4.10
C LEU A 142 27.99 11.82 -3.64
N THR A 143 28.25 13.12 -3.54
CA THR A 143 29.54 13.63 -3.08
C THR A 143 29.77 13.27 -1.60
N PRO A 144 31.01 12.94 -1.19
CA PRO A 144 31.30 12.62 0.22
C PRO A 144 30.89 13.73 1.19
N GLN A 145 31.01 15.00 0.77
CA GLN A 145 30.61 16.16 1.57
C GLN A 145 29.09 16.19 1.80
N PHE A 146 28.30 16.03 0.75
CA PHE A 146 26.84 16.03 0.85
C PHE A 146 26.34 14.84 1.66
N LEU A 147 26.85 13.63 1.39
CA LEU A 147 26.44 12.41 2.10
C LEU A 147 26.71 12.48 3.60
N ARG A 148 27.86 13.05 4.01
CA ARG A 148 28.14 13.32 5.43
C ARG A 148 27.16 14.34 6.00
N ALA A 149 26.89 15.43 5.28
CA ALA A 149 26.01 16.49 5.76
C ALA A 149 24.55 16.01 5.94
N VAL A 150 24.02 15.18 5.05
CA VAL A 150 22.64 14.67 5.15
C VAL A 150 22.49 13.47 6.10
N SER A 151 23.59 12.95 6.66
CA SER A 151 23.56 11.74 7.50
C SER A 151 23.03 11.95 8.92
N ARG A 152 22.97 13.20 9.40
CA ARG A 152 22.58 13.54 10.78
C ARG A 152 21.68 14.76 10.80
N PHE A 153 20.86 14.86 11.84
CA PHE A 153 20.00 16.01 12.07
C PHE A 153 20.82 17.29 12.25
N GLU A 154 21.89 17.23 13.03
CA GLU A 154 22.73 18.37 13.38
C GLU A 154 23.47 18.95 12.16
N THR A 155 23.71 18.13 11.14
CA THR A 155 24.42 18.53 9.92
C THR A 155 23.50 18.85 8.74
N LEU A 156 22.19 18.74 8.94
CA LEU A 156 21.19 18.98 7.91
C LEU A 156 21.20 20.44 7.37
N PRO A 157 21.45 21.49 8.18
CA PRO A 157 21.63 22.84 7.66
C PRO A 157 22.78 22.96 6.65
N GLN A 158 23.88 22.23 6.86
CA GLN A 158 25.03 22.18 5.96
C GLN A 158 24.65 21.50 4.64
N ALA A 159 23.87 20.40 4.68
CA ALA A 159 23.38 19.75 3.47
C ALA A 159 22.54 20.72 2.62
N LYS A 160 21.64 21.48 3.27
CA LYS A 160 20.83 22.49 2.60
C LYS A 160 21.65 23.66 2.06
N ALA A 161 22.71 24.08 2.76
CA ALA A 161 23.62 25.10 2.27
C ALA A 161 24.31 24.67 0.95
N LEU A 162 24.75 23.42 0.85
CA LEU A 162 25.31 22.87 -0.40
C LEU A 162 24.28 22.87 -1.53
N LEU A 163 23.01 22.57 -1.25
CA LEU A 163 21.93 22.65 -2.25
C LEU A 163 21.67 24.09 -2.71
N ARG A 164 21.75 25.07 -1.79
CA ARG A 164 21.66 26.51 -2.15
C ARG A 164 22.83 26.94 -3.02
N GLU A 165 24.04 26.50 -2.72
CA GLU A 165 25.23 26.76 -3.54
C GLU A 165 25.08 26.17 -4.94
N ILE A 166 24.59 24.93 -5.06
CA ILE A 166 24.26 24.31 -6.34
C ILE A 166 23.20 25.13 -7.09
N ASN A 167 22.17 25.63 -6.40
CA ASN A 167 21.13 26.47 -7.01
C ASN A 167 21.64 27.83 -7.49
N ALA A 168 22.67 28.39 -6.85
CA ALA A 168 23.25 29.68 -7.26
C ALA A 168 23.85 29.64 -8.67
N GLY A 169 24.29 28.47 -9.13
CA GLY A 169 24.79 28.23 -10.48
C GLY A 169 23.73 27.80 -11.50
N ARG A 170 22.44 27.71 -11.13
CA ARG A 170 21.37 27.18 -11.98
C ARG A 170 20.42 28.27 -12.47
N SER A 171 19.89 28.10 -13.67
CA SER A 171 18.80 28.94 -14.17
C SER A 171 17.51 28.70 -13.35
N ALA A 172 16.58 29.66 -13.37
CA ALA A 172 15.36 29.60 -12.55
C ALA A 172 14.54 28.31 -12.75
N GLY A 173 14.44 27.80 -13.98
CA GLY A 173 13.74 26.55 -14.30
C GLY A 173 14.46 25.28 -13.87
N GLU A 174 15.76 25.36 -13.56
CA GLU A 174 16.61 24.22 -13.19
C GLU A 174 16.87 24.14 -11.68
N GLN A 175 16.39 25.13 -10.91
CA GLN A 175 16.59 25.18 -9.47
C GLN A 175 15.95 23.98 -8.76
N LEU A 176 16.72 23.41 -7.85
CA LEU A 176 16.28 22.38 -6.93
C LEU A 176 15.26 22.96 -5.95
N LEU A 177 14.18 22.21 -5.71
CA LEU A 177 13.28 22.49 -4.58
C LEU A 177 13.65 21.53 -3.46
N PHE A 178 13.84 22.03 -2.24
CA PHE A 178 14.17 21.15 -1.12
C PHE A 178 13.66 21.72 0.20
N PHE A 179 13.30 20.81 1.10
CA PHE A 179 12.92 21.12 2.47
C PHE A 179 13.06 19.87 3.34
N SER A 180 13.22 20.08 4.64
CA SER A 180 13.14 18.97 5.60
C SER A 180 11.81 18.94 6.30
N TYR A 181 11.31 17.75 6.57
CA TYR A 181 10.01 17.57 7.23
C TYR A 181 9.97 16.26 8.01
N GLU A 182 8.96 16.11 8.87
CA GLU A 182 8.60 14.81 9.45
C GLU A 182 7.41 14.24 8.69
N SER A 183 7.59 13.02 8.18
CA SER A 183 6.52 12.19 7.64
C SER A 183 5.49 11.92 8.74
N ARG A 184 4.22 12.06 8.42
CA ARG A 184 3.13 11.75 9.37
C ARG A 184 2.85 10.26 9.52
N HIS A 185 3.21 9.47 8.50
CA HIS A 185 2.53 8.20 8.23
C HIS A 185 3.48 7.02 8.22
N LEU A 186 4.58 7.14 7.49
CA LEU A 186 5.50 6.05 7.23
C LEU A 186 6.90 6.42 7.71
N GLY A 187 7.48 5.50 8.48
CA GLY A 187 8.91 5.48 8.80
C GLY A 187 9.75 5.20 7.56
N THR A 188 11.07 5.08 7.70
CA THR A 188 11.88 4.61 6.57
C THR A 188 11.78 3.09 6.49
N PRO A 189 11.96 2.48 5.30
CA PRO A 189 12.01 1.02 5.15
C PRO A 189 12.97 0.32 6.13
N ASP A 190 14.15 0.91 6.36
CA ASP A 190 15.14 0.36 7.28
C ASP A 190 14.84 0.65 8.77
N LYS A 191 13.99 1.64 9.03
CA LYS A 191 13.73 2.13 10.37
C LYS A 191 12.31 2.73 10.51
N PRO A 192 11.32 1.89 10.88
CA PRO A 192 9.91 2.28 10.94
C PRO A 192 9.58 3.43 11.92
N ASP A 193 10.44 3.71 12.88
CA ASP A 193 10.31 4.82 13.84
C ASP A 193 11.06 6.10 13.43
N SER A 194 11.71 6.11 12.27
CA SER A 194 12.36 7.31 11.72
C SER A 194 11.43 8.02 10.74
N PHE A 195 10.95 9.22 11.10
CA PHE A 195 9.98 9.97 10.30
C PHE A 195 10.58 11.18 9.58
N ARG A 196 11.70 11.72 10.06
CA ARG A 196 12.35 12.87 9.43
C ARG A 196 12.97 12.57 8.08
N ARG A 197 12.79 13.49 7.14
CA ARG A 197 13.29 13.42 5.76
C ARG A 197 13.90 14.74 5.33
N LEU A 198 14.84 14.67 4.40
CA LEU A 198 15.16 15.76 3.47
C LEU A 198 14.64 15.36 2.09
N LEU A 199 13.66 16.10 1.57
CA LEU A 199 13.18 15.94 0.18
C LEU A 199 13.93 16.93 -0.72
N ILE A 200 14.34 16.44 -1.89
CA ILE A 200 15.00 17.23 -2.93
C ILE A 200 14.32 16.87 -4.25
N VAL A 201 13.58 17.82 -4.82
CA VAL A 201 13.00 17.71 -6.15
C VAL A 201 13.99 18.31 -7.15
N VAL A 202 14.48 17.45 -8.03
CA VAL A 202 15.43 17.76 -9.10
C VAL A 202 14.63 17.91 -10.39
N PRO A 203 14.49 19.14 -10.94
CA PRO A 203 13.70 19.36 -12.15
C PRO A 203 14.17 18.48 -13.31
N GLY A 204 13.21 17.98 -14.09
CA GLY A 204 13.50 17.28 -15.33
C GLY A 204 13.89 18.24 -16.46
N ASN A 205 14.32 17.66 -17.58
CA ASN A 205 14.55 18.36 -18.83
C ASN A 205 14.05 17.48 -19.99
N ALA A 206 12.85 17.78 -20.48
CA ALA A 206 12.22 17.03 -21.57
C ALA A 206 13.06 17.04 -22.86
N ALA A 207 13.73 18.16 -23.18
CA ALA A 207 14.59 18.26 -24.35
C ALA A 207 15.83 17.34 -24.29
N ARG A 208 16.22 16.90 -23.09
CA ARG A 208 17.31 15.96 -22.85
C ARG A 208 16.82 14.57 -22.41
N LEU A 209 15.51 14.32 -22.45
CA LEU A 209 14.90 13.09 -21.94
C LEU A 209 15.29 12.78 -20.48
N LEU A 210 15.52 13.83 -19.68
CA LEU A 210 15.81 13.70 -18.26
C LEU A 210 14.50 13.87 -17.47
N PRO A 211 14.06 12.85 -16.71
CA PRO A 211 12.84 12.97 -15.94
C PRO A 211 13.07 13.82 -14.69
N GLU A 212 11.98 14.38 -14.16
CA GLU A 212 12.02 14.96 -12.82
C GLU A 212 12.22 13.85 -11.78
N LYS A 213 13.02 14.13 -10.74
CA LYS A 213 13.30 13.17 -9.66
C LYS A 213 13.01 13.77 -8.29
N TRP A 214 12.34 13.00 -7.46
CA TRP A 214 12.08 13.26 -6.05
C TRP A 214 13.02 12.36 -5.27
N VAL A 215 14.08 12.95 -4.71
CA VAL A 215 15.10 12.24 -3.93
C VAL A 215 14.87 12.53 -2.46
N GLN A 216 14.58 11.49 -1.68
CA GLN A 216 14.24 11.61 -0.27
C GLN A 216 15.28 10.88 0.59
N PHE A 217 16.03 11.63 1.40
CA PHE A 217 16.96 11.05 2.37
C PHE A 217 16.27 10.89 3.71
N GLY A 218 16.33 9.68 4.28
CA GLY A 218 16.00 9.46 5.69
C GLY A 218 16.98 10.19 6.60
N VAL A 219 16.49 10.91 7.62
CA VAL A 219 17.34 11.61 8.59
C VAL A 219 17.02 11.07 9.98
N PRO A 220 18.03 10.71 10.80
CA PRO A 220 17.80 10.29 12.18
C PRO A 220 17.08 11.37 12.99
N GLU A 221 16.22 10.97 13.93
CA GLU A 221 15.60 11.92 14.85
C GLU A 221 16.65 12.52 15.80
N PRO A 222 16.47 13.79 16.23
CA PRO A 222 17.33 14.41 17.22
C PRO A 222 17.37 13.53 18.48
N ARG A 223 18.58 13.21 18.96
CA ARG A 223 18.79 12.41 20.19
C ARG A 223 18.31 10.96 20.12
N ALA A 224 17.94 10.45 18.95
CA ALA A 224 17.69 9.01 18.80
C ALA A 224 18.96 8.23 19.14
N ARG A 225 18.94 7.49 20.25
CA ARG A 225 20.08 6.67 20.71
C ARG A 225 20.31 5.41 19.87
N ALA A 226 19.35 5.02 19.03
CA ALA A 226 19.37 3.75 18.31
C ALA A 226 19.48 3.97 16.80
N GLY A 227 20.49 3.40 16.16
CA GLY A 227 20.52 3.08 14.72
C GLY A 227 20.73 4.25 13.74
N THR A 228 21.70 4.07 12.84
CA THR A 228 21.88 4.87 11.63
C THR A 228 20.71 4.65 10.66
N VAL A 229 20.06 5.74 10.25
CA VAL A 229 19.13 5.72 9.12
C VAL A 229 19.94 5.62 7.83
N ARG A 230 19.59 4.64 6.99
CA ARG A 230 20.29 4.29 5.75
C ARG A 230 19.50 4.69 4.52
N ASN A 231 18.17 4.65 4.58
CA ASN A 231 17.30 4.81 3.42
C ASN A 231 17.50 6.13 2.66
N VAL A 232 17.47 6.00 1.33
CA VAL A 232 17.34 7.05 0.34
C VAL A 232 16.36 6.52 -0.72
N SER A 233 15.25 7.21 -0.95
CA SER A 233 14.26 6.82 -1.95
C SER A 233 14.34 7.78 -3.14
N VAL A 234 14.29 7.24 -4.36
CA VAL A 234 14.17 8.02 -5.59
C VAL A 234 12.86 7.67 -6.25
N VAL A 235 12.04 8.68 -6.56
CA VAL A 235 10.87 8.55 -7.41
C VAL A 235 11.04 9.46 -8.62
N ALA A 236 10.78 8.96 -9.82
CA ALA A 236 10.91 9.69 -11.07
C ALA A 236 9.54 9.85 -11.73
N ALA A 237 9.26 11.06 -12.22
CA ALA A 237 8.06 11.36 -13.02
C ALA A 237 8.46 11.52 -14.49
N VAL A 238 7.89 10.68 -15.36
CA VAL A 238 8.18 10.65 -16.79
C VAL A 238 6.90 10.91 -17.57
N PRO A 239 6.78 12.05 -18.27
CA PRO A 239 5.62 12.31 -19.11
C PRO A 239 5.48 11.23 -20.19
N GLY A 240 4.32 10.56 -20.24
CA GLY A 240 3.97 9.60 -21.28
C GLY A 240 3.38 10.27 -22.53
N PRO A 241 3.37 9.57 -23.67
CA PRO A 241 2.81 10.08 -24.93
C PRO A 241 1.29 10.26 -24.89
N ASP A 242 0.61 9.60 -23.95
CA ASP A 242 -0.84 9.61 -23.73
C ASP A 242 -1.29 10.65 -22.68
N GLN A 243 -0.43 11.62 -22.35
CA GLN A 243 -0.65 12.60 -21.28
C GLN A 243 -0.76 11.98 -19.88
N ILE A 244 -0.39 10.69 -19.73
CA ILE A 244 -0.32 10.01 -18.44
C ILE A 244 1.13 10.04 -17.97
N THR A 245 1.37 10.40 -16.71
CA THR A 245 2.71 10.37 -16.14
C THR A 245 3.07 8.95 -15.71
N ASN A 246 4.16 8.41 -16.27
CA ASN A 246 4.75 7.17 -15.81
C ASN A 246 5.65 7.44 -14.61
N VAL A 247 5.47 6.66 -13.54
CA VAL A 247 6.24 6.78 -12.30
C VAL A 247 7.14 5.56 -12.13
N TYR A 248 8.41 5.82 -11.82
CA TYR A 248 9.40 4.81 -11.49
C TYR A 248 10.02 5.12 -10.14
N PHE A 249 10.42 4.11 -9.38
CA PHE A 249 11.03 4.31 -8.09
C PHE A 249 12.14 3.31 -7.81
N LYS A 250 13.01 3.66 -6.86
CA LYS A 250 14.00 2.74 -6.31
C LYS A 250 14.43 3.20 -4.92
N ASP A 251 14.53 2.25 -4.01
CA ASP A 251 15.12 2.45 -2.71
C ASP A 251 16.60 2.09 -2.71
N TYR A 252 17.36 2.89 -1.97
CA TYR A 252 18.79 2.76 -1.79
C TYR A 252 19.14 2.83 -0.31
N TYR A 253 20.23 2.16 0.07
CA TYR A 253 20.81 2.25 1.41
C TYR A 253 22.21 2.87 1.38
N ARG A 254 22.39 3.82 2.29
CA ARG A 254 23.71 4.28 2.73
C ARG A 254 24.41 3.16 3.52
N THR A 255 25.67 2.97 3.21
CA THR A 255 26.60 2.09 3.93
C THR A 255 27.67 2.96 4.57
N TYR A 256 27.71 2.96 5.89
CA TYR A 256 28.66 3.73 6.69
C TYR A 256 29.91 2.89 6.95
N ARG A 257 31.07 3.35 6.45
CA ARG A 257 32.35 2.66 6.61
C ARG A 257 33.10 3.18 7.84
N ARG A 258 34.07 2.38 8.31
CA ARG A 258 34.89 2.71 9.50
C ARG A 258 35.76 3.96 9.31
N ASP A 259 36.15 4.25 8.08
CA ASP A 259 36.92 5.46 7.71
C ASP A 259 36.04 6.72 7.61
N GLY A 260 34.73 6.62 7.92
CA GLY A 260 33.78 7.71 7.82
C GLY A 260 33.27 7.99 6.40
N SER A 261 33.69 7.20 5.41
CA SER A 261 33.10 7.26 4.06
C SER A 261 31.69 6.67 4.06
N ILE A 262 30.85 7.19 3.17
CA ILE A 262 29.47 6.74 2.98
C ILE A 262 29.32 6.38 1.52
N THR A 263 28.94 5.14 1.24
CA THR A 263 28.58 4.67 -0.11
C THR A 263 27.09 4.41 -0.20
N ILE A 264 26.50 4.52 -1.39
CA ILE A 264 25.08 4.21 -1.62
C ILE A 264 24.96 3.10 -2.65
N ASN A 265 24.17 2.08 -2.34
CA ASN A 265 23.77 1.02 -3.27
C ASN A 265 22.26 0.81 -3.18
N GLY A 266 21.65 0.26 -4.23
CA GLY A 266 20.23 -0.08 -4.18
C GLY A 266 19.95 -1.18 -3.16
N ARG A 267 18.75 -1.15 -2.57
CA ARG A 267 18.35 -2.08 -1.51
C ARG A 267 18.32 -3.53 -2.01
N TRP A 268 17.73 -3.74 -3.19
CA TRP A 268 17.75 -5.01 -3.91
C TRP A 268 19.17 -5.56 -4.12
N GLU A 269 20.10 -4.74 -4.64
CA GLU A 269 21.49 -5.17 -4.87
C GLU A 269 22.25 -5.55 -3.60
N LEU A 270 21.78 -5.12 -2.43
CA LEU A 270 22.33 -5.48 -1.13
C LEU A 270 21.70 -6.75 -0.54
N GLY A 271 20.71 -7.35 -1.20
CA GLY A 271 19.98 -8.53 -0.70
C GLY A 271 19.01 -8.20 0.44
N GLU A 272 18.61 -6.94 0.58
CA GLU A 272 17.72 -6.46 1.65
C GLU A 272 16.23 -6.50 1.21
N GLY A 273 15.95 -7.03 0.02
CA GLY A 273 14.63 -7.05 -0.64
C GLY A 273 14.15 -5.65 -1.05
N ASP A 274 12.88 -5.54 -1.44
CA ASP A 274 12.19 -4.27 -1.63
C ASP A 274 10.76 -4.35 -1.08
N ASP A 275 10.11 -3.18 -0.96
CA ASP A 275 8.72 -3.10 -0.50
C ASP A 275 7.78 -2.82 -1.68
N ASN A 276 6.62 -3.49 -1.66
CA ASN A 276 5.57 -3.26 -2.65
C ASN A 276 4.99 -1.85 -2.48
N CYS A 277 5.50 -0.91 -3.27
CA CYS A 277 5.05 0.48 -3.23
C CYS A 277 3.56 0.64 -3.56
N ALA A 278 2.96 -0.29 -4.31
CA ALA A 278 1.54 -0.25 -4.65
C ALA A 278 0.62 -0.59 -3.46
N GLN A 279 1.15 -1.09 -2.33
CA GLN A 279 0.40 -1.19 -1.08
C GLN A 279 0.13 0.18 -0.45
N CYS A 280 1.02 1.16 -0.68
CA CYS A 280 0.92 2.49 -0.08
C CYS A 280 0.58 3.59 -1.11
N HIS A 281 0.99 3.41 -2.36
CA HIS A 281 0.96 4.42 -3.41
C HIS A 281 0.32 3.86 -4.69
N LYS A 282 -0.89 4.29 -5.03
CA LYS A 282 -1.60 3.79 -6.22
C LYS A 282 -1.37 4.66 -7.47
N SER A 283 -0.81 5.85 -7.28
CA SER A 283 -0.39 6.81 -8.31
C SER A 283 1.13 6.95 -8.40
N GLY A 284 1.90 6.22 -7.59
CA GLY A 284 3.37 6.27 -7.52
C GLY A 284 3.96 7.52 -6.85
N ILE A 285 3.40 8.70 -7.08
CA ILE A 285 3.74 9.96 -6.37
C ILE A 285 2.49 10.42 -5.61
N LEU A 286 2.67 10.94 -4.40
CA LEU A 286 1.62 11.52 -3.59
C LEU A 286 2.02 12.93 -3.11
N PRO A 287 1.03 13.80 -2.82
CA PRO A 287 1.30 15.09 -2.20
C PRO A 287 1.93 14.91 -0.82
N ILE A 288 2.79 15.85 -0.44
CA ILE A 288 3.52 15.84 0.83
C ILE A 288 2.70 16.60 1.89
N PHE A 289 2.33 15.89 2.95
CA PHE A 289 1.66 16.44 4.13
C PHE A 289 2.51 16.25 5.39
N PRO A 290 3.42 17.20 5.70
CA PRO A 290 4.26 17.12 6.89
C PRO A 290 3.49 17.11 8.22
N VAL A 291 4.11 16.61 9.28
CA VAL A 291 3.66 16.87 10.66
C VAL A 291 3.66 18.39 10.89
N ASP A 292 2.61 18.90 11.52
CA ASP A 292 2.46 20.34 11.74
C ASP A 292 3.62 20.90 12.56
N GLY A 293 4.27 21.95 12.05
CA GLY A 293 5.44 22.56 12.68
C GLY A 293 6.78 21.88 12.39
N SER A 294 6.81 20.73 11.68
CA SER A 294 8.07 20.04 11.34
C SER A 294 8.88 20.71 10.23
N VAL A 295 8.25 21.56 9.42
CA VAL A 295 8.88 22.35 8.35
C VAL A 295 9.19 23.76 8.84
N SER A 296 10.41 24.24 8.58
CA SER A 296 10.82 25.59 8.96
C SER A 296 10.01 26.65 8.20
N ARG A 297 9.89 27.85 8.79
CA ARG A 297 9.03 28.92 8.26
C ARG A 297 9.39 29.31 6.82
N ASP A 298 10.68 29.37 6.51
CA ASP A 298 11.24 29.69 5.19
C ASP A 298 11.01 28.58 4.15
N GLU A 299 10.80 27.34 4.59
CA GLU A 299 10.61 26.18 3.72
C GLU A 299 9.13 25.86 3.42
N LYS A 300 8.19 26.46 4.15
CA LYS A 300 6.74 26.22 3.95
C LYS A 300 6.27 26.52 2.54
N LEU A 301 6.82 27.54 1.89
CA LEU A 301 6.49 27.87 0.51
C LEU A 301 6.90 26.72 -0.44
N MET A 302 8.05 26.09 -0.20
CA MET A 302 8.54 24.98 -1.03
C MET A 302 7.62 23.76 -0.97
N VAL A 303 6.99 23.50 0.19
CA VAL A 303 5.98 22.45 0.31
C VAL A 303 4.79 22.72 -0.61
N GLY A 304 4.33 23.98 -0.66
CA GLY A 304 3.26 24.41 -1.57
C GLY A 304 3.63 24.18 -3.03
N VAL A 305 4.81 24.67 -3.45
CA VAL A 305 5.31 24.53 -4.83
C VAL A 305 5.46 23.06 -5.24
N VAL A 306 5.97 22.21 -4.35
CA VAL A 306 6.11 20.77 -4.62
C VAL A 306 4.74 20.09 -4.76
N ASN A 307 3.77 20.45 -3.92
CA ASN A 307 2.41 19.93 -4.03
C ASN A 307 1.67 20.46 -5.28
N GLU A 308 1.93 21.70 -5.71
CA GLU A 308 1.44 22.23 -6.98
C GLU A 308 2.03 21.48 -8.18
N ARG A 309 3.34 21.16 -8.14
CA ARG A 309 3.97 20.29 -9.15
C ARG A 309 3.33 18.92 -9.22
N PHE A 310 3.06 18.31 -8.07
CA PHE A 310 2.39 17.01 -8.03
C PHE A 310 1.06 16.98 -8.81
N LEU A 311 0.27 18.06 -8.74
CA LEU A 311 -1.01 18.14 -9.45
C LEU A 311 -0.85 18.07 -10.98
N GLN A 312 0.34 18.37 -11.51
CA GLN A 312 0.64 18.29 -12.94
C GLN A 312 0.90 16.86 -13.42
N TYR A 313 1.14 15.91 -12.50
CA TYR A 313 1.42 14.51 -12.85
C TYR A 313 0.16 13.67 -13.05
N VAL A 314 -1.00 14.18 -12.66
CA VAL A 314 -2.24 13.41 -12.62
C VAL A 314 -2.91 13.42 -14.00
N PRO A 315 -3.25 12.24 -14.59
CA PRO A 315 -3.14 10.90 -14.01
C PRO A 315 -1.72 10.31 -14.05
N ALA A 316 -1.35 9.58 -12.99
CA ALA A 316 -0.07 8.90 -12.88
C ALA A 316 -0.24 7.38 -12.72
N ARG A 317 0.67 6.59 -13.33
CA ARG A 317 0.66 5.11 -13.31
C ARG A 317 2.07 4.53 -13.20
N PHE A 318 2.15 3.23 -12.91
CA PHE A 318 3.39 2.45 -12.90
C PHE A 318 3.75 1.86 -14.29
N ASP A 319 3.49 2.65 -15.34
CA ASP A 319 3.67 2.26 -16.75
C ASP A 319 3.09 0.86 -17.07
N LYS A 320 3.79 0.05 -17.85
CA LYS A 320 3.44 -1.34 -18.18
C LYS A 320 3.63 -2.31 -17.01
N TYR A 321 4.27 -1.90 -15.91
CA TYR A 321 4.69 -2.81 -14.84
C TYR A 321 3.56 -3.15 -13.87
N LEU A 322 2.58 -2.27 -13.71
CA LEU A 322 1.42 -2.52 -12.86
C LEU A 322 0.18 -1.76 -13.32
N ASP A 323 -0.89 -2.50 -13.58
CA ASP A 323 -2.22 -1.95 -13.78
C ASP A 323 -2.99 -1.94 -12.46
N THR A 324 -3.07 -0.75 -11.84
CA THR A 324 -3.72 -0.59 -10.53
C THR A 324 -5.24 -0.74 -10.58
N THR A 325 -5.85 -0.70 -11.78
CA THR A 325 -7.29 -0.93 -11.95
C THR A 325 -7.68 -2.37 -11.66
N LYS A 326 -6.72 -3.30 -11.75
CA LYS A 326 -6.89 -4.72 -11.45
C LYS A 326 -7.12 -5.01 -9.98
N PHE A 327 -6.87 -4.05 -9.07
CA PHE A 327 -7.16 -4.18 -7.64
C PHE A 327 -8.58 -3.72 -7.25
N GLY A 328 -9.40 -3.38 -8.24
CA GLY A 328 -10.82 -3.07 -8.04
C GLY A 328 -11.11 -1.65 -7.55
N PRO A 329 -12.35 -1.36 -7.18
CA PRO A 329 -12.76 -0.06 -6.68
C PRO A 329 -12.11 0.28 -5.34
N GLY A 330 -11.93 1.58 -5.05
CA GLY A 330 -11.40 2.06 -3.78
C GLY A 330 -12.46 2.26 -2.69
N LEU A 331 -12.01 2.49 -1.46
CA LEU A 331 -12.84 2.90 -0.32
C LEU A 331 -13.73 4.11 -0.68
N GLY A 332 -15.00 4.04 -0.29
CA GLY A 332 -15.98 5.10 -0.56
C GLY A 332 -16.46 5.18 -2.01
N SER A 333 -16.01 4.29 -2.91
CA SER A 333 -16.59 4.18 -4.25
C SER A 333 -18.08 3.86 -4.14
N PRO A 334 -18.96 4.61 -4.83
CA PRO A 334 -20.36 4.23 -4.88
C PRO A 334 -20.48 2.82 -5.50
N ILE A 335 -21.31 1.98 -4.90
CA ILE A 335 -21.82 0.81 -5.61
C ILE A 335 -22.67 1.42 -6.74
N ARG A 336 -22.36 1.11 -8.01
CA ARG A 336 -22.84 1.87 -9.20
C ARG A 336 -24.37 2.03 -9.29
N ASP A 337 -25.15 1.29 -8.50
CA ASP A 337 -26.61 1.33 -8.49
C ASP A 337 -27.26 2.21 -7.41
N ASP A 338 -26.49 2.86 -6.51
CA ASP A 338 -27.05 3.79 -5.51
C ASP A 338 -27.08 5.25 -5.97
N LEU A 339 -27.23 5.47 -7.28
CA LEU A 339 -27.88 6.69 -7.75
C LEU A 339 -29.39 6.52 -7.47
N GLN A 340 -29.82 7.05 -6.33
CA GLN A 340 -31.22 7.20 -5.88
C GLN A 340 -31.79 6.06 -5.03
N SER A 341 -31.46 6.08 -3.74
CA SER A 341 -32.45 5.75 -2.71
C SER A 341 -32.42 6.82 -1.61
N PRO A 342 -33.40 7.75 -1.58
CA PRO A 342 -33.56 8.67 -0.47
C PRO A 342 -34.17 7.90 0.70
N VAL A 343 -33.36 7.09 1.38
CA VAL A 343 -33.79 6.37 2.58
C VAL A 343 -33.50 7.25 3.80
N GLY A 344 -34.58 7.87 4.29
CA GLY A 344 -34.73 8.27 5.69
C GLY A 344 -33.99 9.52 6.12
N ALA A 345 -34.76 10.56 6.43
CA ALA A 345 -34.33 11.82 7.04
C ALA A 345 -33.75 11.65 8.47
N GLY A 346 -32.61 10.97 8.60
CA GLY A 346 -31.73 11.05 9.75
C GLY A 346 -30.49 11.84 9.36
N LYS A 347 -30.24 12.97 10.02
CA LYS A 347 -29.08 13.87 9.84
C LYS A 347 -27.71 13.24 10.23
N THR A 348 -27.50 11.96 9.97
CA THR A 348 -26.33 11.21 10.43
C THR A 348 -25.53 10.62 9.27
N MET A 349 -24.44 11.30 8.88
CA MET A 349 -23.26 10.79 8.15
C MET A 349 -23.46 9.83 6.95
N ALA A 350 -24.60 9.89 6.25
CA ALA A 350 -24.88 9.00 5.12
C ALA A 350 -24.23 9.44 3.79
N GLY A 351 -23.65 10.64 3.69
CA GLY A 351 -23.19 11.22 2.42
C GLY A 351 -21.68 11.32 2.20
N ASN A 352 -20.81 10.73 3.04
CA ASN A 352 -19.37 11.06 3.01
C ASN A 352 -18.47 10.10 2.21
N GLY A 353 -18.97 8.94 1.76
CA GLY A 353 -18.21 8.00 0.92
C GLY A 353 -17.85 8.61 -0.44
N THR A 354 -18.80 9.30 -1.06
CA THR A 354 -18.65 10.06 -2.32
C THR A 354 -17.56 11.13 -2.24
N ALA A 355 -17.28 11.69 -1.06
CA ALA A 355 -16.22 12.68 -0.88
C ALA A 355 -14.81 12.07 -1.02
N CYS A 356 -14.61 10.81 -0.60
CA CYS A 356 -13.32 10.12 -0.78
C CYS A 356 -13.13 9.71 -2.24
N ALA A 357 -14.20 9.20 -2.86
CA ALA A 357 -14.21 8.81 -4.26
C ALA A 357 -13.93 9.98 -5.21
N ALA A 358 -14.26 11.23 -4.86
CA ALA A 358 -13.97 12.40 -5.71
C ALA A 358 -12.46 12.61 -5.95
N CYS A 359 -11.61 12.22 -5.01
CA CYS A 359 -10.15 12.34 -5.13
C CYS A 359 -9.48 11.00 -5.50
N HIS A 360 -10.03 9.89 -5.04
CA HIS A 360 -9.44 8.56 -5.17
C HIS A 360 -10.06 7.73 -6.31
N GLN A 361 -10.06 8.29 -7.51
CA GLN A 361 -10.35 7.56 -8.75
C GLN A 361 -9.06 7.11 -9.44
N PRO A 362 -9.14 6.11 -10.36
CA PRO A 362 -7.99 5.67 -11.15
C PRO A 362 -7.29 6.79 -11.94
N ASP A 363 -8.04 7.78 -12.43
CA ASP A 363 -7.55 8.93 -13.19
C ASP A 363 -7.14 10.13 -12.32
N ARG A 364 -7.16 9.97 -10.98
CA ARG A 364 -6.81 11.01 -10.01
C ARG A 364 -5.67 10.58 -9.07
N LEU A 365 -5.89 10.56 -7.76
CA LEU A 365 -4.88 10.15 -6.77
C LEU A 365 -4.68 8.63 -6.67
N GLY A 366 -5.39 7.87 -7.51
CA GLY A 366 -5.47 6.42 -7.42
C GLY A 366 -6.50 5.96 -6.39
N ALA A 367 -7.06 4.77 -6.65
CA ALA A 367 -8.09 4.16 -5.81
C ALA A 367 -7.52 3.64 -4.49
N LEU A 368 -8.14 3.97 -3.36
CA LEU A 368 -7.80 3.37 -2.05
C LEU A 368 -8.34 1.93 -1.95
N ASN A 369 -7.77 1.00 -2.71
CA ASN A 369 -8.21 -0.39 -2.82
C ASN A 369 -7.20 -1.37 -2.21
N TRP A 370 -7.65 -2.56 -1.83
CA TRP A 370 -6.77 -3.60 -1.29
C TRP A 370 -5.88 -4.22 -2.39
N PRO A 371 -4.56 -4.41 -2.14
CA PRO A 371 -3.84 -4.22 -0.88
C PRO A 371 -3.59 -2.75 -0.55
N MET A 372 -3.79 -2.38 0.71
CA MET A 372 -3.64 -1.01 1.20
C MET A 372 -3.12 -0.95 2.64
N ASP A 373 -2.32 0.06 2.95
CA ASP A 373 -1.76 0.26 4.29
C ASP A 373 -2.76 0.93 5.27
N LYS A 374 -2.98 0.25 6.41
CA LYS A 374 -3.90 0.70 7.47
C LYS A 374 -3.42 1.98 8.14
N THR A 375 -2.12 2.12 8.38
CA THR A 375 -1.52 3.26 9.08
C THR A 375 -1.72 4.53 8.25
N LEU A 376 -1.46 4.45 6.95
CA LEU A 376 -1.63 5.52 5.99
C LEU A 376 -3.09 5.99 5.93
N ILE A 377 -4.03 5.09 5.64
CA ILE A 377 -5.44 5.47 5.49
C ILE A 377 -6.02 5.99 6.82
N SER A 378 -5.73 5.30 7.93
CA SER A 378 -6.21 5.70 9.26
C SER A 378 -5.71 7.08 9.64
N SER A 379 -4.44 7.39 9.38
CA SER A 379 -3.86 8.67 9.75
C SER A 379 -4.37 9.84 8.91
N PHE A 380 -4.69 9.66 7.63
CA PHE A 380 -5.35 10.69 6.83
C PHE A 380 -6.78 10.98 7.30
N VAL A 381 -7.58 9.93 7.53
CA VAL A 381 -8.98 10.08 7.93
C VAL A 381 -9.07 10.59 9.38
N ARG A 382 -8.40 9.94 10.32
CA ARG A 382 -8.43 10.33 11.75
C ARG A 382 -7.66 11.61 12.02
N GLY A 383 -6.62 11.89 11.25
CA GLY A 383 -5.87 13.14 11.28
C GLY A 383 -6.62 14.34 10.70
N GLY A 384 -7.76 14.14 10.05
CA GLY A 384 -8.64 15.21 9.55
C GLY A 384 -8.23 15.81 8.22
N GLN A 385 -7.42 15.08 7.44
CA GLN A 385 -7.05 15.47 6.09
C GLN A 385 -7.97 14.83 5.04
N MET A 386 -8.73 13.79 5.44
CA MET A 386 -9.75 13.17 4.63
C MET A 386 -11.09 13.09 5.40
N PRO A 387 -12.22 13.51 4.78
CA PRO A 387 -12.31 14.11 3.45
C PRO A 387 -11.80 15.55 3.44
N LEU A 388 -11.15 15.96 2.35
CA LEU A 388 -10.54 17.28 2.22
C LEU A 388 -11.60 18.38 2.38
N GLY A 389 -11.27 19.42 3.16
CA GLY A 389 -12.17 20.56 3.40
C GLY A 389 -13.27 20.31 4.45
N ALA A 390 -13.45 19.08 4.93
CA ALA A 390 -14.41 18.78 5.98
C ALA A 390 -13.82 19.00 7.39
N LYS A 391 -14.57 19.72 8.24
CA LYS A 391 -14.22 19.89 9.65
C LYS A 391 -14.98 18.87 10.50
N LEU A 392 -14.44 17.65 10.57
CA LEU A 392 -14.97 16.58 11.42
C LEU A 392 -14.31 16.60 12.80
N GLN A 393 -15.09 16.35 13.86
CA GLN A 393 -14.59 16.09 15.21
C GLN A 393 -13.89 14.72 15.28
N ASN A 394 -13.05 14.50 16.30
CA ASN A 394 -12.27 13.28 16.44
C ASN A 394 -13.13 12.00 16.44
N LEU A 395 -14.28 12.01 17.13
CA LEU A 395 -15.21 10.89 17.17
C LEU A 395 -15.80 10.60 15.78
N GLU A 396 -16.15 11.65 15.05
CA GLU A 396 -16.73 11.56 13.70
C GLU A 396 -15.72 10.99 12.72
N ARG A 397 -14.44 11.39 12.80
CA ARG A 397 -13.37 10.82 11.97
C ARG A 397 -13.15 9.34 12.26
N ALA A 398 -13.18 8.94 13.53
CA ALA A 398 -13.06 7.53 13.92
C ALA A 398 -14.26 6.69 13.43
N GLN A 399 -15.47 7.24 13.49
CA GLN A 399 -16.67 6.61 12.95
C GLN A 399 -16.61 6.49 11.42
N LEU A 400 -16.22 7.56 10.72
CA LEU A 400 -16.02 7.54 9.27
C LEU A 400 -15.04 6.46 8.84
N TYR A 401 -13.86 6.41 9.46
CA TYR A 401 -12.86 5.39 9.15
C TYR A 401 -13.39 3.96 9.33
N ARG A 402 -14.07 3.68 10.46
CA ARG A 402 -14.66 2.35 10.70
C ARG A 402 -15.74 2.01 9.66
N LYS A 403 -16.57 2.98 9.30
CA LYS A 403 -17.62 2.81 8.29
C LYS A 403 -17.01 2.47 6.92
N LEU A 404 -16.00 3.22 6.47
CA LEU A 404 -15.31 2.96 5.20
C LEU A 404 -14.72 1.54 5.14
N VAL A 405 -14.03 1.11 6.20
CA VAL A 405 -13.45 -0.25 6.27
C VAL A 405 -14.54 -1.33 6.27
N GLN A 406 -15.62 -1.12 7.04
CA GLN A 406 -16.74 -2.06 7.09
C GLN A 406 -17.47 -2.18 5.76
N GLU A 407 -17.76 -1.06 5.09
CA GLU A 407 -18.42 -1.01 3.78
C GLU A 407 -17.56 -1.65 2.69
N TYR A 408 -16.24 -1.58 2.80
CA TYR A 408 -15.35 -2.18 1.82
C TYR A 408 -15.24 -3.70 1.94
N PHE A 409 -15.06 -4.18 3.17
CA PHE A 409 -14.80 -5.60 3.48
C PHE A 409 -16.03 -6.38 3.95
N SER A 410 -17.26 -5.84 3.85
CA SER A 410 -18.47 -6.59 4.24
C SER A 410 -18.62 -7.85 3.39
N THR A 411 -18.79 -9.01 4.04
CA THR A 411 -19.14 -10.27 3.39
C THR A 411 -20.61 -10.64 3.54
N ASP A 412 -21.45 -9.73 4.05
CA ASP A 412 -22.90 -9.97 4.14
C ASP A 412 -23.46 -10.20 2.74
N ASP A 413 -24.32 -11.20 2.57
CA ASP A 413 -24.95 -11.51 1.28
C ASP A 413 -26.06 -10.53 0.94
N ALA A 414 -26.74 -9.97 1.96
CA ALA A 414 -27.79 -8.97 1.76
C ALA A 414 -27.20 -7.58 1.47
N ASN A 415 -26.08 -7.24 2.12
CA ASN A 415 -25.38 -5.97 1.95
C ASN A 415 -23.87 -6.21 1.70
N PRO A 416 -23.51 -6.77 0.52
CA PRO A 416 -22.13 -7.08 0.20
C PRO A 416 -21.29 -5.81 0.10
N GLY A 417 -20.08 -5.89 0.64
CA GLY A 417 -19.14 -4.78 0.61
C GLY A 417 -18.66 -4.47 -0.80
N VAL A 418 -18.03 -3.31 -0.94
CA VAL A 418 -17.55 -2.78 -2.23
C VAL A 418 -16.68 -3.80 -2.98
N LEU A 419 -15.76 -4.48 -2.28
CA LEU A 419 -14.88 -5.48 -2.88
C LEU A 419 -15.63 -6.77 -3.27
N LYS A 420 -16.53 -7.28 -2.42
CA LYS A 420 -17.34 -8.48 -2.70
C LYS A 420 -18.22 -8.27 -3.93
N SER A 421 -18.93 -7.14 -3.95
CA SER A 421 -19.85 -6.78 -5.04
C SER A 421 -19.12 -6.66 -6.38
N TRP A 422 -17.89 -6.13 -6.38
CA TRP A 422 -17.07 -6.04 -7.58
C TRP A 422 -16.56 -7.41 -8.03
N LEU A 423 -15.99 -8.22 -7.14
CA LEU A 423 -15.43 -9.53 -7.49
C LEU A 423 -16.48 -10.52 -8.02
N LEU A 424 -17.72 -10.45 -7.52
CA LEU A 424 -18.80 -11.34 -7.96
C LEU A 424 -19.50 -10.88 -9.24
N GLY A 425 -19.09 -9.74 -9.82
CA GLY A 425 -19.76 -9.20 -11.00
C GLY A 425 -21.24 -8.84 -10.76
N LYS A 426 -21.69 -8.75 -9.50
CA LYS A 426 -23.04 -8.29 -9.09
C LYS A 426 -23.27 -6.79 -9.33
N ARG A 427 -22.43 -6.20 -10.18
CA ARG A 427 -22.57 -4.89 -10.81
C ARG A 427 -23.08 -5.02 -12.27
N ARG A 428 -23.78 -6.13 -12.58
CA ARG A 428 -24.47 -6.40 -13.85
C ARG A 428 -25.97 -6.38 -13.65
#